data_AF-A0A924QRL6-F1
#
_entry.id   AF-A0A924QRL6-F1
#
_cell.length_a   1.000
_cell.length_b   1.000
_cell.length_c   1.000
_cell.angle_alpha   90.00
_cell.angle_beta   90.00
_cell.angle_gamma   90.00
#
_symmetry.space_group_name_H-M   'P 1'
#
loop_
_entity.id
_entity.type
_entity.pdbx_description
1 polymer ?
#
loop_
_entity_poly.entity_id
_entity_poly.type
_entity_poly.pdbx_seq_one_letter_code
_entity_poly.pdbx_strand_id
1 'polypeptide(L)' 'MRIISGKYGGRKIDPPANMPHTRPTTDIAKTGLFNILQNRVDFDGLKTLDLFGGTGCISYEMASRGAEDLTIIEKDGIM' A
#
# COMPACT_ATOMS: atom_id res chain seq x y z
N MET A 1 1.08 10.41 -3.14
CA MET A 1 1.10 9.33 -2.13
C MET A 1 2.51 9.19 -1.58
N ARG A 2 2.70 8.66 -0.36
CA ARG A 2 4.04 8.40 0.19
C ARG A 2 4.07 7.07 0.94
N ILE A 3 5.17 6.33 0.79
CA ILE A 3 5.49 5.17 1.62
C ILE A 3 5.96 5.66 2.99
N ILE A 4 5.36 5.19 4.06
CA ILE A 4 5.57 5.69 5.42
C ILE A 4 6.87 5.13 6.00
N SER A 5 7.15 3.84 5.79
CA SER A 5 8.21 3.12 6.51
C SER A 5 8.74 1.92 5.73
N GLY A 6 9.69 1.18 6.32
CA GLY A 6 10.37 0.07 5.66
C GLY A 6 11.48 0.53 4.71
N LYS A 7 11.93 -0.37 3.84
CA LYS A 7 13.06 -0.17 2.92
C LYS A 7 12.90 1.05 2.00
N TYR A 8 11.67 1.37 1.63
CA TYR A 8 11.33 2.49 0.74
C TYR A 8 10.65 3.65 1.49
N GLY A 9 10.76 3.70 2.82
CA GLY A 9 10.18 4.76 3.65
C GLY A 9 10.55 6.17 3.17
N GLY A 10 9.57 7.07 3.15
CA GLY A 10 9.72 8.45 2.67
C GLY A 10 9.57 8.63 1.16
N ARG A 11 9.59 7.55 0.37
CA ARG A 11 9.46 7.63 -1.09
C ARG A 11 8.08 8.16 -1.48
N LYS A 12 8.06 9.19 -2.33
CA LYS A 12 6.84 9.73 -2.93
C LYS A 12 6.49 8.95 -4.19
N ILE A 13 5.20 8.71 -4.38
CA ILE A 13 4.63 8.07 -5.56
C ILE A 13 3.55 9.00 -6.08
N ASP A 14 3.66 9.32 -7.35
CA ASP A 14 2.73 10.17 -8.08
C ASP A 14 1.71 9.28 -8.77
N PRO A 15 0.45 9.26 -8.30
CA PRO A 15 -0.59 8.50 -8.95
C PRO A 15 -1.14 9.25 -10.17
N PRO A 16 -1.91 8.60 -11.05
CA PRO A 16 -2.47 9.22 -12.26
C PRO A 16 -3.23 10.53 -11.99
N ALA A 17 -3.11 11.50 -12.90
CA ALA A 17 -3.52 12.89 -12.67
C ALA A 17 -5.04 13.16 -12.66
N ASN A 18 -5.89 12.15 -12.85
CA ASN A 18 -7.36 12.30 -12.83
C ASN A 18 -8.01 11.05 -12.24
N MET A 19 -8.46 11.17 -11.00
CA MET A 19 -9.08 10.08 -10.23
C MET A 19 -10.40 10.56 -9.60
N PRO A 20 -11.44 10.82 -10.42
CA PRO A 20 -12.65 11.52 -9.99
C PRO A 20 -13.47 10.76 -8.95
N HIS A 21 -13.31 9.44 -8.86
CA HIS A 21 -14.06 8.57 -7.94
C HIS A 21 -13.20 8.00 -6.80
N THR A 22 -11.97 8.48 -6.64
CA THR A 22 -11.04 7.91 -5.67
C THR A 22 -11.07 8.70 -4.37
N ARG A 23 -11.42 8.01 -3.29
CA ARG A 23 -11.25 8.53 -1.94
C ARG A 23 -9.85 8.14 -1.44
N PRO A 24 -8.92 9.07 -1.26
CA PRO A 24 -7.56 8.72 -0.85
C PRO A 24 -7.54 8.18 0.59
N THR A 25 -6.81 7.08 0.79
CA THR A 25 -6.47 6.61 2.14
C THR A 25 -5.48 7.58 2.77
N THR A 26 -5.85 8.18 3.90
CA THR A 26 -5.01 9.15 4.58
C THR A 26 -3.76 8.50 5.16
N ASP A 27 -2.67 9.26 5.27
CA ASP A 27 -1.45 8.79 5.92
C ASP A 27 -1.71 8.34 7.37
N ILE A 28 -2.67 8.97 8.08
CA ILE A 28 -3.09 8.58 9.43
C ILE A 28 -3.73 7.19 9.43
N ALA A 29 -4.68 6.93 8.53
CA ALA A 29 -5.36 5.64 8.45
C ALA A 29 -4.37 4.52 8.11
N LYS A 30 -3.47 4.77 7.15
CA LYS A 30 -2.41 3.84 6.76
C LYS A 30 -1.45 3.56 7.91
N THR A 31 -0.99 4.60 8.61
CA THR A 31 -0.12 4.46 9.80
C THR A 31 -0.79 3.59 10.86
N GLY A 32 -2.06 3.86 11.18
CA GLY A 32 -2.83 3.08 12.16
C GLY A 32 -2.94 1.60 11.78
N LEU A 33 -3.25 1.31 10.51
CA LEU A 33 -3.33 -0.06 10.00
C LEU A 33 -1.99 -0.79 10.18
N PHE A 34 -0.88 -0.21 9.71
CA PHE A 34 0.41 -0.87 9.76
C PHE A 34 1.01 -0.95 11.18
N ASN A 35 0.65 -0.02 12.07
CA ASN A 35 0.97 -0.14 13.50
C ASN A 35 0.28 -1.34 14.15
N ILE A 36 -0.92 -1.70 13.70
CA ILE A 36 -1.59 -2.92 14.17
C ILE A 36 -0.93 -4.16 13.55
N LEU A 37 -0.70 -4.15 12.24
CA LEU A 37 -0.15 -5.31 11.51
C LEU A 37 1.26 -5.67 11.98
N GLN A 38 2.14 -4.68 12.21
CA GLN A 38 3.52 -4.94 12.66
C GLN A 38 3.62 -5.66 14.01
N ASN A 39 2.55 -5.61 14.81
CA ASN A 39 2.47 -6.31 16.10
C ASN A 39 1.78 -7.68 15.99
N ARG A 40 1.31 -8.06 14.80
CA ARG A 40 0.52 -9.28 14.57
C ARG A 40 1.14 -10.23 13.57
N VAL A 41 1.91 -9.72 12.61
CA VAL A 41 2.52 -10.51 11.55
C VAL A 41 3.95 -10.06 11.32
N ASP A 42 4.80 -11.01 10.94
CA ASP A 42 6.06 -10.72 10.28
C ASP A 42 5.79 -10.48 8.79
N PHE A 43 6.42 -9.44 8.24
CA PHE A 43 6.24 -9.09 6.83
C PHE A 43 7.20 -9.83 5.93
N ASP A 44 8.33 -10.34 6.45
CA ASP A 44 9.34 -11.02 5.64
C ASP A 44 8.78 -12.31 5.03
N GLY A 45 8.93 -12.47 3.72
CA GLY A 45 8.41 -13.61 2.97
C GLY A 45 6.88 -13.73 2.92
N LEU A 46 6.14 -12.70 3.35
CA LEU A 46 4.67 -12.73 3.41
C LEU A 46 4.04 -12.72 2.00
N LYS A 47 3.01 -13.55 1.81
CA LYS A 47 2.12 -13.50 0.64
C LYS A 47 0.91 -12.64 0.93
N THR A 48 0.62 -11.69 0.06
CA THR A 48 -0.44 -10.70 0.25
C THR A 48 -1.40 -10.64 -0.93
N LEU A 49 -2.66 -10.34 -0.63
CA LEU A 49 -3.72 -10.11 -1.62
C LEU A 49 -4.39 -8.77 -1.31
N ASP A 50 -4.29 -7.83 -2.25
CA ASP A 50 -4.98 -6.55 -2.21
C ASP A 50 -6.12 -6.57 -3.24
N LEU A 51 -7.37 -6.63 -2.78
CA LEU A 51 -8.54 -6.82 -3.64
C LEU A 51 -9.01 -5.55 -4.35
N PHE A 52 -8.57 -4.39 -3.87
CA PHE A 52 -8.94 -3.07 -4.40
C PHE A 52 -7.71 -2.18 -4.33
N GLY A 53 -6.68 -2.57 -5.08
CA GLY A 53 -5.35 -1.98 -4.97
C GLY A 53 -5.35 -0.48 -5.25
N GLY A 54 -6.23 -0.02 -6.14
CA GLY A 54 -6.28 1.35 -6.63
C GLY A 54 -4.88 1.81 -7.01
N THR A 55 -4.47 2.94 -6.45
CA THR A 55 -3.12 3.49 -6.63
C THR A 55 -1.97 2.62 -6.09
N GLY A 56 -2.24 1.50 -5.41
CA GLY A 56 -1.25 0.60 -4.80
C GLY A 56 -0.77 1.03 -3.41
N CYS A 57 -1.45 1.99 -2.78
CA CYS A 57 -0.95 2.63 -1.55
C CYS A 57 -0.68 1.66 -0.39
N ILE A 58 -1.47 0.59 -0.24
CA ILE A 58 -1.27 -0.42 0.81
C ILE A 58 -0.23 -1.43 0.37
N SER A 59 -0.32 -1.92 -0.87
CA SER A 59 0.59 -2.92 -1.42
C SER A 59 2.04 -2.42 -1.46
N TYR A 60 2.28 -1.15 -1.80
CA TYR A 60 3.62 -0.56 -1.72
C TYR A 60 4.18 -0.50 -0.30
N GLU A 61 3.33 -0.28 0.70
CA GLU A 61 3.75 -0.29 2.10
C GLU A 61 4.06 -1.71 2.59
N MET A 62 3.28 -2.71 2.15
CA MET A 62 3.56 -4.13 2.38
C MET A 62 4.94 -4.52 1.80
N ALA A 63 5.18 -4.19 0.53
CA ALA A 63 6.45 -4.48 -0.15
C ALA A 63 7.63 -3.76 0.52
N SER A 64 7.42 -2.51 0.97
CA SER A 64 8.46 -1.76 1.69
C SER A 64 8.84 -2.41 3.02
N ARG A 65 7.88 -3.08 3.68
CA ARG A 65 8.09 -3.71 5.00
C ARG A 65 8.60 -5.16 4.93
N GLY A 66 8.73 -5.74 3.74
CA GLY A 66 9.35 -7.06 3.54
C GLY A 66 8.48 -8.10 2.83
N ALA A 67 7.23 -7.78 2.49
CA ALA A 67 6.40 -8.72 1.73
C ALA A 67 7.00 -8.95 0.34
N GLU A 68 7.12 -10.21 -0.06
CA GLU A 68 7.79 -10.59 -1.32
C GLU A 68 6.81 -10.97 -2.43
N ASP A 69 5.64 -11.50 -2.06
CA ASP A 69 4.63 -11.98 -3.00
C ASP A 69 3.35 -11.14 -2.83
N LEU A 70 3.07 -10.30 -3.81
CA LEU A 70 1.94 -9.37 -3.78
C LEU A 70 1.04 -9.61 -4.99
N THR A 71 -0.16 -10.10 -4.73
CA THR A 71 -1.24 -10.12 -5.72
C THR A 71 -2.12 -8.91 -5.52
N ILE A 72 -2.28 -8.10 -6.57
CA ILE A 72 -3.07 -6.87 -6.55
C ILE A 72 -4.17 -6.99 -7.60
N ILE A 73 -5.41 -6.81 -7.18
CA ILE A 73 -6.57 -6.78 -8.04
C ILE A 73 -7.05 -5.32 -8.11
N GLU A 74 -7.19 -4.82 -9.33
CA GLU A 74 -7.78 -3.52 -9.60
C GLU A 74 -8.73 -3.64 -10.80
N LYS A 75 -9.86 -2.94 -10.71
CA LYS A 75 -10.89 -2.94 -11.74
C LYS A 75 -10.66 -1.82 -12.76
N ASP A 76 -10.22 -0.66 -12.31
CA ASP A 76 -10.00 0.50 -13.16
C ASP A 76 -8.66 0.36 -13.91
N GLY A 77 -8.73 0.17 -15.23
CA GLY A 77 -7.53 0.00 -16.07
C GLY A 77 -6.69 1.26 -16.23
N ILE A 78 -7.14 2.40 -15.70
CA ILE A 78 -6.39 3.67 -15.70
C ILE A 78 -5.49 3.78 -14.45
N MET A 79 -5.74 2.96 -13.41
CA MET A 79 -4.93 2.92 -12.19
C MET A 79 -3.70 2.01 -12.30
#